data_AF-A0A834MF78-F1
#
_entry.id   AF-A0A834MF78-F1
#
_cell.length_a   1.000
_cell.length_b   1.000
_cell.length_c   1.000
_cell.angle_alpha   90.00
_cell.angle_beta   90.00
_cell.angle_gamma   90.00
#
_symmetry.space_group_name_H-M   'P 1'
#
loop_
_entity.id
_entity.type
_entity.pdbx_description
1 polymer ?
#
loop_
_entity_poly.entity_id
_entity_poly.type
_entity_poly.pdbx_seq_one_letter_code
_entity_poly.pdbx_strand_id
1 'polypeptide(L)'
;IASRPGAHKLRCLFRVAFVPPSAATLAQKDLNALDYLYTQCCNDVIQERFSPELQYDTALRLAALHIYQHALVNNLQANKLTVKIVEREFGLERFVPPSILENMKRKEVKKLVGHFLKLHANMAGPGKQLTALQAKLHYLDIVSQLPSYGAKCFSAGPRGDTMERVILVSPKFGISQITGTRSSVVSFEFCF
;
A
#
# COMPACT_ATOMS: atom_id res chain seq x y z
N ILE A 1 24.21 16.15 10.93
CA ILE A 1 23.47 14.88 11.09
C ILE A 1 24.41 13.68 11.03
N ALA A 2 25.31 13.57 10.04
CA ALA A 2 26.30 12.48 9.93
C ALA A 2 27.32 12.39 11.08
N SER A 3 27.53 13.46 11.85
CA SER A 3 28.47 13.52 12.98
C SER A 3 27.85 13.18 14.35
N ARG A 4 26.55 12.84 14.42
CA ARG A 4 25.92 12.47 15.70
C ARG A 4 26.29 11.03 16.09
N PRO A 5 26.57 10.74 17.37
CA PRO A 5 26.74 9.36 17.83
C PRO A 5 25.54 8.50 17.43
N GLY A 6 25.81 7.34 16.81
CA GLY A 6 24.76 6.43 16.32
C GLY A 6 24.20 6.75 14.93
N ALA A 7 24.64 7.83 14.25
CA ALA A 7 24.19 8.14 12.89
C ALA A 7 24.50 7.03 11.87
N HIS A 8 25.57 6.25 12.08
CA HIS A 8 25.91 5.07 11.26
C HIS A 8 24.89 3.94 11.35
N LYS A 9 23.97 3.97 12.33
CA LYS A 9 22.86 3.02 12.47
C LYS A 9 21.57 3.51 11.81
N LEU A 10 21.56 4.72 11.26
CA LEU A 10 20.39 5.33 10.62
C LEU A 10 20.51 5.25 9.10
N ARG A 11 19.37 5.11 8.43
CA ARG A 11 19.26 5.18 6.97
C ARG A 11 18.48 6.41 6.57
N CYS A 12 19.03 7.22 5.67
CA CYS A 12 18.28 8.30 5.03
C CYS A 12 17.44 7.68 3.90
N LEU A 13 16.14 7.93 3.93
CA LEU A 13 15.21 7.47 2.89
C LEU A 13 14.57 8.70 2.25
N PHE A 14 14.75 8.85 0.93
CA PHE A 14 13.94 9.77 0.16
C PHE A 14 12.55 9.17 0.00
N ARG A 15 11.49 9.89 0.38
CA ARG A 15 10.13 9.36 0.37
C ARG A 15 9.13 10.47 0.09
N VAL A 16 8.03 10.12 -0.57
CA VAL A 16 6.84 10.97 -0.60
C VAL A 16 6.27 10.98 0.81
N ALA A 17 6.46 12.09 1.52
CA ALA A 17 5.93 12.27 2.87
C ALA A 17 4.58 13.00 2.87
N PHE A 18 4.33 13.81 1.84
CA PHE A 18 3.08 14.53 1.62
C PHE A 18 2.44 13.97 0.36
N VAL A 19 1.51 13.04 0.55
CA VAL A 19 0.85 12.35 -0.57
C VAL A 19 -0.11 13.30 -1.29
N PRO A 20 -0.22 13.21 -2.62
CA PRO A 20 -1.16 14.04 -3.37
C PRO A 20 -2.61 13.68 -3.00
N PRO A 21 -3.56 14.62 -3.09
CA PRO A 21 -4.98 14.33 -2.89
C PRO A 21 -5.54 13.31 -3.89
N SER A 22 -4.94 13.23 -5.08
CA SER A 22 -5.34 12.30 -6.13
C SER A 22 -4.14 11.83 -6.93
N ALA A 23 -4.03 10.52 -7.13
CA ALA A 23 -3.04 9.92 -8.01
C ALA A 23 -3.22 10.37 -9.47
N ALA A 24 -4.47 10.57 -9.91
CA ALA A 24 -4.75 11.06 -11.26
C ALA A 24 -4.23 12.50 -11.47
N THR A 25 -4.42 13.38 -10.48
CA THR A 25 -3.89 14.75 -10.53
C THR A 25 -2.35 14.75 -10.53
N LEU A 26 -1.72 13.83 -9.79
CA LEU A 26 -0.27 13.66 -9.84
C LEU A 26 0.18 13.19 -11.23
N ALA A 27 -0.51 12.19 -11.81
CA ALA A 27 -0.19 11.65 -13.12
C ALA A 27 -0.25 12.69 -14.25
N GLN A 28 -1.19 13.64 -14.17
CA GLN A 28 -1.29 14.74 -15.12
C GLN A 28 -0.13 15.74 -15.03
N LYS A 29 0.50 15.86 -13.86
CA LYS A 29 1.58 16.82 -13.60
C LYS A 29 2.96 16.21 -13.79
N ASP A 30 3.17 15.01 -13.25
CA ASP A 30 4.46 14.33 -13.23
C ASP A 30 4.29 12.81 -13.11
N LEU A 31 4.53 12.11 -14.22
CA LEU A 31 4.49 10.65 -14.28
C LEU A 31 5.66 9.99 -13.51
N ASN A 32 6.81 10.65 -13.38
CA ASN A 32 7.94 10.10 -12.63
C ASN A 32 7.63 10.12 -11.13
N ALA A 33 7.03 11.21 -10.62
CA ALA A 33 6.57 11.27 -9.25
C ALA A 33 5.47 10.23 -8.95
N LEU A 34 4.56 10.00 -9.90
CA LEU A 34 3.56 8.93 -9.79
C LEU A 34 4.22 7.55 -9.69
N ASP A 35 5.20 7.28 -10.54
CA ASP A 35 5.93 6.00 -10.55
C ASP A 35 6.71 5.77 -9.26
N TYR A 36 7.28 6.84 -8.71
CA TYR A 36 7.94 6.83 -7.42
C TYR A 36 6.95 6.52 -6.29
N LEU A 37 5.80 7.22 -6.25
CA LEU A 37 4.75 6.99 -5.27
C LEU A 37 4.19 5.55 -5.35
N TYR A 38 3.93 5.06 -6.55
CA TYR A 38 3.48 3.69 -6.79
C TYR A 38 4.48 2.67 -6.23
N THR A 39 5.76 2.81 -6.58
CA THR A 39 6.82 1.92 -6.09
C THR A 39 6.97 1.99 -4.57
N GLN A 40 6.87 3.20 -3.99
CA GLN A 40 6.87 3.39 -2.55
C GLN A 40 5.72 2.62 -1.88
N CYS A 41 4.49 2.77 -2.39
CA CYS A 41 3.32 2.08 -1.86
C CYS A 41 3.43 0.55 -2.01
N CYS A 42 3.95 0.04 -3.13
CA CYS A 42 4.22 -1.40 -3.28
C CYS A 42 5.17 -1.92 -2.21
N ASN A 43 6.27 -1.19 -1.96
CA ASN A 43 7.21 -1.55 -0.90
C ASN A 43 6.57 -1.47 0.48
N ASP A 44 5.72 -0.47 0.74
CA ASP A 44 5.05 -0.31 2.02
C ASP A 44 4.04 -1.43 2.29
N VAL A 45 3.36 -1.95 1.26
CA VAL A 45 2.51 -3.15 1.37
C VAL A 45 3.34 -4.40 1.68
N ILE A 46 4.43 -4.64 0.94
CA ILE A 46 5.30 -5.81 1.14
C ILE A 46 6.01 -5.78 2.50
N GLN A 47 6.41 -4.59 2.97
CA GLN A 47 7.00 -4.37 4.29
C GLN A 47 5.95 -4.24 5.40
N GLU A 48 4.67 -4.45 5.08
CA GLU A 48 3.58 -4.49 6.05
C GLU A 48 3.43 -3.21 6.88
N ARG A 49 3.79 -2.06 6.29
CA ARG A 49 3.67 -0.73 6.94
C ARG A 49 2.23 -0.29 7.18
N PHE A 50 1.29 -0.89 6.47
CA PHE A 50 -0.15 -0.70 6.63
C PHE A 50 -0.78 -1.75 7.57
N SER A 51 0.00 -2.54 8.30
CA SER A 51 -0.51 -3.51 9.27
C SER A 51 -0.91 -2.81 10.58
N PRO A 52 -1.99 -3.23 11.28
CA PRO A 52 -2.88 -4.36 10.98
C PRO A 52 -4.10 -4.01 10.13
N GLU A 53 -4.27 -2.75 9.71
CA GLU A 53 -5.49 -2.30 9.03
C GLU A 53 -5.67 -2.90 7.62
N LEU A 54 -4.58 -3.24 6.94
CA LEU A 54 -4.61 -3.85 5.61
C LEU A 54 -5.11 -5.31 5.69
N GLN A 55 -6.38 -5.50 5.33
CA GLN A 55 -7.00 -6.82 5.26
C GLN A 55 -6.36 -7.71 4.19
N TYR A 56 -6.29 -9.02 4.45
CA TYR A 56 -5.66 -9.99 3.54
C TYR A 56 -6.29 -10.00 2.13
N ASP A 57 -7.62 -9.90 2.03
CA ASP A 57 -8.31 -9.80 0.74
C ASP A 57 -7.86 -8.57 -0.07
N THR A 58 -7.77 -7.42 0.60
CA THR A 58 -7.30 -6.17 -0.02
C THR A 58 -5.82 -6.25 -0.40
N ALA A 59 -4.98 -6.86 0.44
CA ALA A 59 -3.58 -7.09 0.13
C ALA A 59 -3.40 -8.00 -1.10
N LEU A 60 -4.21 -9.06 -1.23
CA LEU A 60 -4.16 -9.96 -2.40
C LEU A 60 -4.71 -9.30 -3.67
N ARG A 61 -5.69 -8.40 -3.54
CA ARG A 61 -6.16 -7.55 -4.63
C ARG A 61 -5.05 -6.59 -5.11
N LEU A 62 -4.35 -5.96 -4.17
CA LEU A 62 -3.18 -5.10 -4.48
C LEU A 62 -2.06 -5.92 -5.13
N ALA A 63 -1.76 -7.11 -4.61
CA ALA A 63 -0.77 -8.03 -5.19
C ALA A 63 -1.10 -8.34 -6.65
N ALA A 64 -2.36 -8.66 -6.94
CA ALA A 64 -2.80 -8.94 -8.32
C ALA A 64 -2.65 -7.72 -9.25
N LEU A 65 -2.95 -6.50 -8.80
CA LEU A 65 -2.70 -5.28 -9.57
C LEU A 65 -1.20 -5.05 -9.81
N HIS A 66 -0.35 -5.29 -8.80
CA HIS A 66 1.10 -5.15 -8.94
C HIS A 66 1.66 -6.18 -9.94
N ILE A 67 1.24 -7.44 -9.86
CA ILE A 67 1.57 -8.48 -10.83
C ILE A 67 1.12 -8.07 -12.25
N TYR A 68 -0.11 -7.59 -12.40
CA TYR A 68 -0.68 -7.19 -13.68
C TYR A 68 0.10 -6.02 -14.29
N GLN A 69 0.38 -4.98 -13.51
CA GLN A 69 1.18 -3.83 -13.92
C GLN A 69 2.60 -4.25 -14.31
N HIS A 70 3.23 -5.11 -13.52
CA HIS A 70 4.57 -5.63 -13.77
C HIS A 70 4.63 -6.43 -15.08
N ALA A 71 3.63 -7.29 -15.32
CA ALA A 71 3.53 -8.06 -16.56
C ALA A 71 3.44 -7.14 -17.80
N LEU A 72 2.62 -6.09 -17.75
CA LEU A 72 2.47 -5.14 -18.86
C LEU A 72 3.77 -4.41 -19.18
N VAL A 73 4.53 -3.97 -18.17
CA VAL A 73 5.82 -3.27 -18.39
C VAL A 73 6.90 -4.23 -18.92
N ASN A 74 6.80 -5.52 -18.61
CA ASN A 74 7.71 -6.54 -19.11
C ASN A 74 7.21 -7.21 -20.41
N ASN A 75 6.29 -6.57 -21.15
CA ASN A 75 5.76 -7.05 -22.42
C ASN A 75 5.08 -8.45 -22.37
N LEU A 76 4.61 -8.87 -21.20
CA LEU A 76 3.78 -10.07 -21.07
C LEU A 76 2.32 -9.73 -21.38
N GLN A 77 1.73 -10.50 -22.28
CA GLN A 77 0.32 -10.32 -22.64
C GLN A 77 -0.57 -10.63 -21.43
N ALA A 78 -1.36 -9.64 -20.99
CA ALA A 78 -2.20 -9.75 -19.81
C ALA A 78 -3.25 -10.88 -19.90
N ASN A 79 -3.73 -11.19 -21.10
CA ASN A 79 -4.67 -12.30 -21.35
C ASN A 79 -4.06 -13.70 -21.13
N LYS A 80 -2.73 -13.81 -21.17
CA LYS A 80 -2.00 -15.06 -20.89
C LYS A 80 -1.51 -15.14 -19.44
N LEU A 81 -1.68 -14.06 -18.66
CA LEU A 81 -1.17 -13.97 -17.31
C LEU A 81 -1.92 -14.94 -16.39
N THR A 82 -1.18 -15.87 -15.79
CA THR A 82 -1.69 -16.82 -14.80
C THR A 82 -0.75 -16.88 -13.61
N VAL A 83 -1.26 -17.29 -12.45
CA VAL A 83 -0.44 -17.46 -11.23
C VAL A 83 0.73 -18.43 -11.46
N LYS A 84 0.54 -19.46 -12.30
CA LYS A 84 1.62 -20.40 -12.65
C LYS A 84 2.77 -19.72 -13.38
N ILE A 85 2.47 -18.83 -14.32
CA ILE A 85 3.49 -18.06 -15.05
C ILE A 85 4.18 -17.10 -14.08
N VAL A 86 3.43 -16.43 -13.21
CA VAL A 86 3.99 -15.51 -12.21
C VAL A 86 4.95 -16.22 -11.27
N GLU A 87 4.59 -17.39 -10.75
CA GLU A 87 5.47 -18.20 -9.90
C GLU A 87 6.75 -18.63 -10.63
N ARG A 88 6.66 -18.97 -11.92
CA ARG A 88 7.81 -19.43 -12.71
C ARG A 88 8.76 -18.29 -13.10
N GLU A 89 8.21 -17.17 -13.55
CA GLU A 89 9.01 -16.07 -14.13
C GLU A 89 9.46 -15.04 -13.08
N PHE A 90 8.66 -14.81 -12.04
CA PHE A 90 8.85 -13.66 -11.14
C PHE A 90 8.91 -14.01 -9.64
N GLY A 91 8.39 -15.16 -9.24
CA GLY A 91 8.15 -15.51 -7.84
C GLY A 91 6.91 -14.79 -7.28
N LEU A 92 5.99 -15.54 -6.67
CA LEU A 92 4.75 -14.96 -6.12
C LEU A 92 5.03 -14.14 -4.85
N GLU A 93 6.03 -14.55 -4.09
CA GLU A 93 6.51 -13.93 -2.85
C GLU A 93 7.02 -12.49 -3.04
N ARG A 94 7.34 -12.08 -4.27
CA ARG A 94 7.69 -10.69 -4.59
C ARG A 94 6.51 -9.74 -4.46
N PHE A 95 5.29 -10.25 -4.58
CA PHE A 95 4.08 -9.44 -4.68
C PHE A 95 3.13 -9.59 -3.50
N VAL A 96 3.33 -10.62 -2.67
CA VAL A 96 2.45 -10.96 -1.54
C VAL A 96 3.19 -10.72 -0.22
N PRO A 97 2.60 -9.99 0.75
CA PRO A 97 3.18 -9.81 2.08
C PRO A 97 3.55 -11.14 2.76
N PRO A 98 4.71 -11.21 3.46
CA PRO A 98 5.17 -12.45 4.11
C PRO A 98 4.18 -13.05 5.09
N SER A 99 3.53 -12.22 5.93
CA SER A 99 2.53 -12.71 6.89
C SER A 99 1.37 -13.45 6.24
N ILE A 100 0.98 -13.08 5.02
CA ILE A 100 -0.08 -13.79 4.28
C ILE A 100 0.40 -15.14 3.80
N LEU A 101 1.65 -15.24 3.34
CA LEU A 101 2.23 -16.51 2.89
C LEU A 101 2.44 -17.50 4.04
N GLU A 102 2.67 -16.99 5.25
CA GLU A 102 2.81 -17.78 6.47
C GLU A 102 1.46 -18.22 7.05
N ASN A 103 0.46 -17.32 7.04
CA ASN A 103 -0.83 -17.56 7.71
C ASN A 103 -1.93 -18.16 6.81
N MET A 104 -1.80 -18.04 5.47
CA MET A 104 -2.78 -18.60 4.54
C MET A 104 -2.22 -19.81 3.77
N LYS A 105 -3.09 -20.78 3.49
CA LYS A 105 -2.71 -21.94 2.66
C LYS A 105 -2.29 -21.45 1.27
N ARG A 106 -1.14 -21.91 0.77
CA ARG A 106 -0.63 -21.52 -0.56
C ARG A 106 -1.65 -21.72 -1.69
N LYS A 107 -2.48 -22.76 -1.63
CA LYS A 107 -3.57 -23.01 -2.59
C LYS A 107 -4.62 -21.90 -2.60
N GLU A 108 -4.94 -21.35 -1.43
CA GLU A 108 -5.93 -20.29 -1.26
C GLU A 108 -5.39 -18.95 -1.77
N VAL A 109 -4.16 -18.61 -1.41
CA VAL A 109 -3.45 -17.42 -1.96
C VAL A 109 -3.47 -17.46 -3.49
N LYS A 110 -3.06 -18.58 -4.10
CA LYS A 110 -3.09 -18.75 -5.56
C LYS A 110 -4.49 -18.59 -6.14
N LYS A 111 -5.52 -19.12 -5.46
CA LYS A 111 -6.92 -19.01 -5.92
C LYS A 111 -7.38 -17.56 -5.93
N LEU A 112 -7.12 -16.81 -4.86
CA LEU A 112 -7.54 -15.41 -4.72
C LEU A 112 -6.78 -14.49 -5.67
N VAL A 113 -5.44 -14.62 -5.75
CA VAL A 113 -4.64 -13.86 -6.73
C VAL A 113 -5.12 -14.16 -8.15
N GLY A 114 -5.36 -15.44 -8.48
CA GLY A 114 -5.88 -15.83 -9.80
C GLY A 114 -7.27 -15.26 -10.10
N HIS A 115 -8.14 -15.15 -9.09
CA HIS A 115 -9.44 -14.49 -9.20
C HIS A 115 -9.28 -13.00 -9.51
N PHE A 116 -8.46 -12.28 -8.75
CA PHE A 116 -8.25 -10.85 -8.96
C PHE A 116 -7.53 -10.53 -10.28
N LEU A 117 -6.57 -11.35 -10.72
CA LEU A 117 -5.95 -11.18 -12.04
C LEU A 117 -6.98 -11.22 -13.17
N LYS A 118 -7.95 -12.14 -13.11
CA LYS A 118 -9.05 -12.21 -14.07
C LYS A 118 -9.98 -11.00 -13.96
N LEU A 119 -10.28 -10.58 -12.73
CA LEU A 119 -11.12 -9.40 -12.48
C LEU A 119 -10.50 -8.13 -13.09
N HIS A 120 -9.19 -7.91 -12.90
CA HIS A 120 -8.48 -6.76 -13.47
C HIS A 120 -8.36 -6.84 -15.00
N ALA A 121 -8.16 -8.04 -15.57
CA ALA A 121 -8.14 -8.22 -17.01
C ALA A 121 -9.47 -7.84 -17.68
N ASN A 122 -10.60 -8.01 -16.99
CA ASN A 122 -11.93 -7.70 -17.50
C ASN A 122 -12.42 -6.28 -17.15
N MET A 123 -11.65 -5.52 -16.37
CA MET A 123 -12.06 -4.22 -15.83
C MET A 123 -12.19 -3.13 -16.90
N ALA A 124 -11.45 -3.23 -18.00
CA ALA A 124 -11.49 -2.26 -19.11
C ALA A 124 -12.67 -2.46 -20.09
N GLY A 125 -13.52 -3.46 -19.85
CA GLY A 125 -14.64 -3.85 -20.71
C GLY A 125 -14.25 -4.86 -21.80
N PRO A 126 -15.24 -5.35 -22.56
CA PRO A 126 -15.02 -6.39 -23.57
C PRO A 126 -13.98 -5.96 -24.63
N GLY A 127 -12.97 -6.80 -24.84
CA GLY A 127 -11.93 -6.57 -25.86
C GLY A 127 -10.90 -5.48 -25.52
N LYS A 128 -10.96 -4.87 -24.34
CA LYS A 128 -9.97 -3.90 -23.87
C LYS A 128 -9.23 -4.44 -22.65
N GLN A 129 -7.99 -4.00 -22.48
CA GLN A 129 -7.16 -4.31 -21.31
C GLN A 129 -6.75 -3.00 -20.63
N LEU A 130 -6.53 -3.04 -19.32
CA LEU A 130 -6.00 -1.89 -18.61
C LEU A 130 -4.59 -1.58 -19.12
N THR A 131 -4.26 -0.30 -19.24
CA THR A 131 -2.88 0.13 -19.47
C THR A 131 -2.06 0.01 -18.18
N ALA A 132 -0.73 0.02 -18.30
CA ALA A 132 0.14 0.01 -17.12
C ALA A 132 -0.13 1.22 -16.21
N LEU A 133 -0.45 2.38 -16.79
CA LEU A 133 -0.83 3.58 -16.04
C LEU A 133 -2.15 3.39 -15.29
N GLN A 134 -3.18 2.84 -15.94
CA GLN A 134 -4.46 2.57 -15.29
C GLN A 134 -4.30 1.58 -14.12
N ALA A 135 -3.47 0.55 -14.28
CA ALA A 135 -3.16 -0.39 -13.20
C ALA A 135 -2.49 0.31 -11.99
N LYS A 136 -1.54 1.23 -12.23
CA LYS A 136 -0.93 2.05 -11.16
C LYS A 136 -1.97 2.94 -10.47
N LEU A 137 -2.84 3.60 -11.23
CA LEU A 137 -3.88 4.47 -10.68
C LEU A 137 -4.88 3.69 -9.83
N HIS A 138 -5.33 2.52 -10.29
CA HIS A 138 -6.21 1.65 -9.50
C HIS A 138 -5.53 1.13 -8.22
N TYR A 139 -4.24 0.80 -8.29
CA TYR A 139 -3.48 0.38 -7.11
C TYR A 139 -3.44 1.50 -6.06
N LEU A 140 -3.07 2.72 -6.49
CA LEU A 140 -2.97 3.88 -5.61
C LEU A 140 -4.33 4.31 -5.06
N ASP A 141 -5.42 4.17 -5.83
CA ASP A 141 -6.77 4.43 -5.37
C ASP A 141 -7.15 3.52 -4.19
N ILE A 142 -6.89 2.21 -4.29
CA ILE A 142 -7.15 1.26 -3.19
C ILE A 142 -6.30 1.60 -1.96
N VAL A 143 -4.99 1.83 -2.15
CA VAL A 143 -4.10 2.18 -1.03
C VAL A 143 -4.53 3.50 -0.36
N SER A 144 -5.04 4.46 -1.12
CA SER A 144 -5.47 5.76 -0.59
C SER A 144 -6.68 5.69 0.36
N GLN A 145 -7.41 4.58 0.33
CA GLN A 145 -8.55 4.36 1.22
C GLN A 145 -8.12 3.96 2.63
N LEU A 146 -6.89 3.47 2.80
CA LEU A 146 -6.33 3.04 4.08
C LEU A 146 -6.14 4.24 5.04
N PRO A 147 -6.56 4.15 6.31
CA PRO A 147 -6.42 5.24 7.27
C PRO A 147 -4.99 5.73 7.47
N SER A 148 -3.99 4.84 7.40
CA SER A 148 -2.59 5.21 7.56
C SER A 148 -1.92 5.76 6.29
N TYR A 149 -2.63 5.81 5.16
CA TYR A 149 -2.08 6.34 3.91
C TYR A 149 -1.68 7.82 4.03
N GLY A 150 -0.37 8.08 3.93
CA GLY A 150 0.19 9.41 4.12
C GLY A 150 0.08 9.96 5.54
N ALA A 151 -0.33 9.14 6.50
CA ALA A 151 -0.52 9.54 7.88
C ALA A 151 0.74 9.37 8.72
N LYS A 152 0.88 10.20 9.75
CA LYS A 152 1.90 10.06 10.80
C LYS A 152 1.27 10.19 12.16
N CYS A 153 1.61 9.25 13.05
CA CYS A 153 1.19 9.25 14.44
C CYS A 153 2.32 9.76 15.32
N PHE A 154 2.00 10.66 16.25
CA PHE A 154 2.92 11.20 17.24
C PHE A 154 2.34 10.99 18.63
N SER A 155 3.03 10.23 19.49
CA SER A 155 2.63 10.12 20.89
C SER A 155 2.65 11.50 21.54
N ALA A 156 1.55 11.87 22.19
CA ALA A 156 1.36 13.12 22.89
C ALA A 156 0.89 12.83 24.32
N GLY A 157 1.45 13.54 25.30
CA GLY A 157 1.05 13.43 26.70
C GLY A 157 2.22 13.58 27.67
N PRO A 158 1.96 14.01 28.91
CA PRO A 158 2.97 14.04 29.96
C PRO A 158 3.51 12.63 30.24
N ARG A 159 4.79 12.51 30.58
CA ARG A 159 5.34 11.24 31.07
C ARG A 159 4.62 10.86 32.36
N GLY A 160 3.90 9.73 32.37
CA GLY A 160 3.19 9.23 33.55
C GLY A 160 1.66 9.35 33.50
N ASP A 161 1.08 9.86 32.42
CA ASP A 161 -0.37 9.80 32.20
C ASP A 161 -0.81 8.36 31.86
N THR A 162 -1.94 7.92 32.41
CA THR A 162 -2.52 6.60 32.14
C THR A 162 -3.24 6.54 30.79
N MET A 163 -3.59 7.70 30.22
CA MET A 163 -4.23 7.81 28.92
C MET A 163 -3.19 8.10 27.82
N GLU A 164 -2.98 7.16 26.92
CA GLU A 164 -2.18 7.40 25.72
C GLU A 164 -2.96 8.33 24.78
N ARG A 165 -2.37 9.49 24.45
CA ARG A 165 -2.86 10.33 23.36
C ARG A 165 -1.93 10.20 22.18
N VAL A 166 -2.50 10.12 20.99
CA VAL A 166 -1.75 10.09 19.74
C VAL A 166 -2.28 11.20 18.84
N ILE A 167 -1.39 12.08 18.39
CA ILE A 167 -1.70 13.06 17.36
C ILE A 167 -1.50 12.38 16.00
N LEU A 168 -2.58 12.27 15.24
CA LEU A 168 -2.59 11.85 13.85
C LEU A 168 -2.49 13.08 12.95
N VAL A 169 -1.47 13.13 12.11
CA VAL A 169 -1.37 14.09 11.01
C VAL A 169 -1.56 13.33 9.71
N SER A 170 -2.63 13.59 8.98
CA SER A 170 -2.92 12.90 7.72
C SER A 170 -3.59 13.80 6.69
N PRO A 171 -3.47 13.49 5.39
CA PRO A 171 -4.22 14.20 4.35
C PRO A 171 -5.73 14.07 4.50
N LYS A 172 -6.22 12.93 5.01
CA LYS A 172 -7.65 12.61 5.09
C LYS A 172 -8.33 13.21 6.33
N PHE A 173 -7.62 13.23 7.46
CA PHE A 173 -8.18 13.64 8.75
C PHE A 173 -7.58 14.95 9.28
N GLY A 174 -6.63 15.56 8.56
CA GLY A 174 -5.93 16.75 9.03
C GLY A 174 -5.12 16.45 10.29
N ILE A 175 -5.26 17.29 11.32
CA ILE A 175 -4.70 17.06 12.64
C ILE A 175 -5.84 16.53 13.52
N SER A 176 -5.73 15.28 13.96
CA SER A 176 -6.71 14.63 14.83
C SER A 176 -6.04 14.05 16.06
N GLN A 177 -6.76 13.99 17.16
CA GLN A 177 -6.35 13.27 18.35
C GLN A 177 -7.03 11.90 18.38
N ILE A 178 -6.22 10.86 18.57
CA ILE A 178 -6.67 9.52 18.90
C ILE A 178 -6.48 9.36 20.40
N THR A 179 -7.59 9.09 21.10
CA THR A 179 -7.60 8.76 22.53
C THR A 179 -7.96 7.29 22.70
N GLY A 180 -7.24 6.60 23.58
CA GLY A 180 -7.52 5.21 23.91
C GLY A 180 -7.15 4.88 25.36
N THR A 181 -7.98 4.04 25.98
CA THR A 181 -7.54 3.23 27.12
C THR A 181 -7.06 1.89 26.58
N ARG A 182 -6.22 1.15 27.32
CA ARG A 182 -5.60 -0.13 26.90
C ARG A 182 -6.56 -1.22 26.34
N SER A 183 -7.86 -0.97 26.25
CA SER A 183 -8.90 -1.94 25.90
C SER A 183 -10.13 -1.40 25.15
N SER A 184 -10.13 -0.20 24.52
CA SER A 184 -11.35 0.32 23.87
C SER A 184 -11.15 1.15 22.58
N VAL A 185 -12.27 1.24 21.85
CA VAL A 185 -12.50 1.82 20.51
C VAL A 185 -11.76 3.15 20.28
N VAL A 186 -11.06 3.23 19.15
CA VAL A 186 -10.36 4.42 18.66
C VAL A 186 -11.38 5.49 18.28
N SER A 187 -11.46 6.56 19.06
CA SER A 187 -12.23 7.77 18.73
C SER A 187 -11.31 8.78 18.05
N PHE A 188 -11.71 9.26 16.87
CA PHE A 188 -11.05 10.38 16.20
C PHE A 188 -11.72 11.68 16.62
N GLU A 189 -11.01 12.48 17.41
CA GLU A 189 -11.45 13.83 17.73
C GLU A 189 -10.67 14.80 16.83
N PHE A 190 -11.37 15.57 16.01
CA PHE A 190 -10.73 16.60 15.19
C PHE A 190 -10.29 17.74 16.10
N CYS A 191 -9.02 18.14 16.04
CA CYS A 191 -8.53 19.30 16.78
C CYS A 191 -8.85 20.59 16.02
N PHE A 192 -10.14 20.93 15.88
CA PHE A 192 -10.59 22.26 15.43
C PHE A 192 -11.90 22.65 16.11
#